data_AF-A0A933CFU3-F1
#
_entry.id   AF-A0A933CFU3-F1
#
_cell.length_a   1.000
_cell.length_b   1.000
_cell.length_c   1.000
_cell.angle_alpha   90.00
_cell.angle_beta   90.00
_cell.angle_gamma   90.00
#
_symmetry.space_group_name_H-M   'P 1'
#
loop_
_entity.id
_entity.type
_entity.pdbx_description
1 polymer ?
#
loop_
_entity_poly.entity_id
_entity_poly.type
_entity_poly.pdbx_seq_one_letter_code
_entity_poly.pdbx_strand_id
1 'polypeptide(L)'
;MAESQQKIEQPKMPPPQPGIEARVFTMPERYRHGAEASMHEPMAKKPAAPPIEVKTPAVPAPKAPPKPVVPKKASSTKKIIIAGVVALLVLGVGGFFLLRSADETPAPPTAPVTRPAPTPQPEKEPEEEPEEEPEGEPVAEPDLFPVEIVPGVDTDSDGLTDTEEELVYDTNPRLPDTDADGFLDGNEVFHRYNPGGTAPGTLLESGLVVEVSGVADGLPFAYSHPADWEREGIDTGWMLDSGTGEGFRITTMAKNLGETLETWLEFFEPDARPTIGVTKNGLPMAQIDQLTSYIDLGDLVFIFVYDTGLNARVDYLQTFQMMINSVEIGEDAEAAAPESAG
;
A
#
# COMPACT_ATOMS: atom_id res chain seq x y z
N MET A 1 16.93 25.10 -73.64
CA MET A 1 17.49 25.14 -72.29
C MET A 1 16.44 25.78 -71.39
N ALA A 2 15.86 24.96 -70.53
CA ALA A 2 14.92 25.31 -69.48
C ALA A 2 15.53 24.76 -68.19
N GLU A 3 15.49 25.51 -67.09
CA GLU A 3 15.73 25.05 -65.71
C GLU A 3 15.02 26.07 -64.80
N SER A 4 13.86 25.73 -64.23
CA SER A 4 13.60 24.82 -63.10
C SER A 4 13.61 25.59 -61.77
N GLN A 5 12.44 26.08 -61.38
CA GLN A 5 12.11 26.24 -59.95
C GLN A 5 11.02 25.21 -59.63
N GLN A 6 11.43 24.15 -58.93
CA GLN A 6 10.54 23.15 -58.35
C GLN A 6 9.71 23.80 -57.24
N LYS A 7 8.40 23.84 -57.47
CA LYS A 7 7.40 24.12 -56.45
C LYS A 7 7.31 22.88 -55.55
N ILE A 8 7.71 23.00 -54.29
CA ILE A 8 7.52 21.93 -53.29
C ILE A 8 6.01 21.83 -53.03
N GLU A 9 5.41 20.75 -53.51
CA GLU A 9 4.01 20.43 -53.32
C GLU A 9 3.82 19.86 -51.91
N GLN A 10 2.89 20.44 -51.14
CA GLN A 10 2.52 19.91 -49.82
C GLN A 10 1.90 18.52 -50.00
N PRO A 11 2.20 17.54 -49.13
CA PRO A 11 1.59 16.22 -49.23
C PRO A 11 0.07 16.34 -49.05
N LYS A 12 -0.66 15.89 -50.07
CA LYS A 12 -2.12 15.82 -50.07
C LYS A 12 -2.55 14.79 -49.04
N MET A 13 -3.14 15.24 -47.93
CA MET A 13 -3.75 14.31 -46.96
C MET A 13 -4.81 13.46 -47.68
N PRO A 14 -4.89 12.14 -47.40
CA PRO A 14 -5.98 11.33 -47.90
C PRO A 14 -7.31 11.87 -47.36
N PRO A 15 -8.40 11.81 -48.16
CA PRO A 15 -9.70 12.24 -47.70
C PRO A 15 -10.13 11.42 -46.46
N PRO A 16 -10.87 12.02 -45.51
CA PRO A 16 -11.35 11.32 -44.34
C PRO A 16 -12.18 10.10 -44.76
N GLN A 17 -11.88 8.94 -44.17
CA GLN A 17 -12.67 7.74 -44.41
C GLN A 17 -14.10 7.96 -43.87
N PRO A 18 -15.15 7.86 -44.70
CA PRO A 18 -16.51 7.97 -44.22
C PRO A 18 -16.89 6.69 -43.47
N GLY A 19 -17.10 6.78 -42.15
CA GLY A 19 -17.69 5.67 -41.40
C GLY A 19 -17.25 5.45 -39.96
N ILE A 20 -16.27 6.19 -39.43
CA ILE A 20 -15.98 6.16 -37.99
C ILE A 20 -16.64 7.39 -37.38
N GLU A 21 -17.90 7.26 -36.98
CA GLU A 21 -18.46 8.17 -36.00
C GLU A 21 -17.52 8.16 -34.80
N ALA A 22 -17.00 9.33 -34.42
CA ALA A 22 -16.35 9.50 -33.13
C ALA A 22 -17.40 9.17 -32.06
N ARG A 23 -17.45 7.91 -31.64
CA ARG A 23 -18.17 7.51 -30.44
C ARG A 23 -17.43 8.18 -29.31
N VAL A 24 -17.98 9.28 -28.82
CA VAL A 24 -17.59 9.85 -27.53
C VAL A 24 -17.77 8.71 -26.54
N PHE A 25 -16.67 8.06 -26.16
CA PHE A 25 -16.69 6.95 -25.24
C PHE A 25 -16.82 7.55 -23.85
N THR A 26 -18.06 7.79 -23.47
CA THR A 26 -18.32 8.20 -22.11
C THR A 26 -18.38 6.97 -21.22
N MET A 27 -17.70 7.02 -20.08
CA MET A 27 -17.76 6.00 -19.02
C MET A 27 -19.21 5.50 -18.83
N PRO A 28 -19.46 4.18 -18.84
CA PRO A 28 -20.81 3.63 -18.66
C PRO A 28 -21.44 4.18 -17.37
N GLU A 29 -22.76 4.44 -17.38
CA GLU A 29 -23.46 5.11 -16.26
C GLU A 29 -23.21 4.47 -14.89
N ARG A 30 -23.08 3.14 -14.84
CA ARG A 30 -22.78 2.39 -13.61
C ARG A 30 -21.43 2.73 -12.96
N TYR A 31 -20.54 3.42 -13.68
CA TYR A 31 -19.20 3.80 -13.20
C TYR A 31 -19.00 5.33 -13.11
N ARG A 32 -19.98 6.14 -13.53
CA ARG A 32 -19.88 7.61 -13.46
C ARG A 32 -20.11 8.19 -12.05
N HIS A 33 -20.75 7.44 -11.16
CA HIS A 33 -21.24 7.97 -9.88
C HIS A 33 -20.55 7.31 -8.68
N GLY A 34 -19.24 7.52 -8.55
CA GLY A 34 -18.61 7.55 -7.23
C GLY A 34 -18.67 8.97 -6.70
N ALA A 35 -19.62 9.25 -5.79
CA ALA A 35 -19.95 10.54 -5.15
C ALA A 35 -20.16 11.75 -6.10
N GLU A 36 -21.32 12.40 -5.99
CA GLU A 36 -21.76 13.50 -6.88
C GLU A 36 -20.72 14.62 -7.09
N ALA A 37 -19.95 14.54 -8.17
CA ALA A 37 -19.22 15.67 -8.71
C ALA A 37 -20.17 16.51 -9.57
N SER A 38 -20.73 17.57 -8.98
CA SER A 38 -21.38 18.64 -9.74
C SER A 38 -20.34 19.32 -10.63
N MET A 39 -20.34 19.00 -11.93
CA MET A 39 -19.52 19.67 -12.92
C MET A 39 -19.92 21.16 -12.99
N HIS A 40 -19.02 22.06 -12.62
CA HIS A 40 -19.18 23.48 -12.89
C HIS A 40 -19.20 23.70 -14.41
N GLU A 41 -20.13 24.54 -14.87
CA GLU A 41 -20.21 24.99 -16.27
C GLU A 41 -18.84 25.53 -16.74
N PRO A 42 -18.41 25.22 -17.97
CA PRO A 42 -17.14 25.68 -18.49
C PRO A 42 -17.15 27.21 -18.63
N MET A 43 -16.30 27.90 -17.88
CA MET A 43 -16.02 29.31 -18.12
C MET A 43 -15.47 29.50 -19.54
N ALA A 44 -16.03 30.45 -20.27
CA ALA A 44 -15.66 30.78 -21.64
C ALA A 44 -14.14 31.00 -21.81
N LYS A 45 -13.56 30.37 -22.84
CA LYS A 45 -12.14 30.46 -23.24
C LYS A 45 -11.68 31.93 -23.32
N LYS A 46 -10.67 32.27 -22.52
CA LYS A 46 -9.83 33.47 -22.71
C LYS A 46 -8.93 33.27 -23.94
N PRO A 47 -8.71 34.28 -24.80
CA PRO A 47 -7.87 34.12 -26.00
C PRO A 47 -6.41 33.83 -25.64
N ALA A 48 -5.77 32.96 -26.42
CA ALA A 48 -4.36 32.58 -26.27
C ALA A 48 -3.40 33.78 -26.37
N ALA A 49 -2.41 33.82 -25.49
CA ALA A 49 -1.28 34.72 -25.59
C ALA A 49 -0.41 34.36 -26.83
N PRO A 50 0.28 35.34 -27.46
CA PRO A 50 1.14 35.06 -28.60
C PRO A 50 2.33 34.15 -28.22
N PRO A 51 2.89 33.39 -29.18
CA PRO A 51 3.92 32.41 -28.90
C PRO A 51 5.20 33.08 -28.36
N ILE A 52 5.74 32.51 -27.29
CA ILE A 52 7.05 32.87 -26.75
C ILE A 52 8.10 32.35 -27.72
N GLU A 53 8.93 33.24 -28.25
CA GLU A 53 10.05 32.90 -29.14
C GLU A 53 11.16 32.23 -28.31
N VAL A 54 11.21 30.89 -28.33
CA VAL A 54 12.25 30.11 -27.67
C VAL A 54 13.53 30.20 -28.49
N LYS A 55 14.53 30.93 -27.99
CA LYS A 55 15.91 30.82 -28.51
C LYS A 55 16.48 29.46 -28.11
N THR A 56 16.69 28.59 -29.10
CA THR A 56 17.43 27.32 -28.95
C THR A 56 18.85 27.57 -28.39
N PRO A 57 19.22 26.96 -27.26
CA PRO A 57 20.61 26.88 -26.84
C PRO A 57 21.40 25.99 -27.80
N ALA A 58 22.65 26.36 -28.08
CA ALA A 58 23.56 25.58 -28.90
C ALA A 58 23.88 24.23 -28.23
N VAL A 59 23.66 23.13 -28.97
CA VAL A 59 24.04 21.77 -28.59
C VAL A 59 25.57 21.63 -28.61
N PRO A 60 26.25 21.30 -27.49
CA PRO A 60 27.64 20.87 -27.55
C PRO A 60 27.73 19.43 -28.10
N ALA A 61 28.71 19.22 -28.98
CA ALA A 61 28.97 17.95 -29.67
C ALA A 61 29.17 16.74 -28.72
N PRO A 62 28.80 15.52 -29.15
CA PRO A 62 28.86 14.33 -28.31
C PRO A 62 30.30 13.95 -27.94
N LYS A 63 30.53 13.71 -26.64
CA LYS A 63 31.76 13.07 -26.14
C LYS A 63 31.71 11.56 -26.44
N ALA A 64 32.84 11.02 -26.87
CA ALA A 64 33.02 9.63 -27.27
C ALA A 64 32.61 8.63 -26.16
N PRO A 65 32.11 7.43 -26.54
CA PRO A 65 31.64 6.44 -25.59
C PRO A 65 32.79 5.87 -24.73
N PRO A 66 32.56 5.63 -23.43
CA PRO A 66 33.52 4.89 -22.61
C PRO A 66 33.60 3.41 -23.03
N LYS A 67 34.80 2.85 -22.92
CA LYS A 67 35.12 1.46 -23.30
C LYS A 67 34.36 0.44 -22.45
N PRO A 68 34.05 -0.76 -22.99
CA PRO A 68 33.32 -1.79 -22.27
C PRO A 68 34.12 -2.31 -21.07
N VAL A 69 33.51 -2.24 -19.89
CA VAL A 69 34.03 -2.86 -18.67
C VAL A 69 33.49 -4.28 -18.59
N VAL A 70 34.42 -5.23 -18.51
CA VAL A 70 34.18 -6.67 -18.43
C VAL A 70 33.48 -7.02 -17.10
N PRO A 71 32.44 -7.88 -17.09
CA PRO A 71 31.78 -8.29 -15.86
C PRO A 71 32.70 -9.22 -15.03
N LYS A 72 32.86 -8.95 -13.74
CA LYS A 72 33.41 -9.91 -12.79
C LYS A 72 32.29 -10.66 -12.08
N LYS A 73 32.48 -11.98 -12.04
CA LYS A 73 31.56 -13.02 -11.62
C LYS A 73 31.36 -13.05 -10.10
N ALA A 74 30.17 -13.50 -9.74
CA ALA A 74 29.60 -13.77 -8.42
C ALA A 74 30.54 -14.32 -7.33
N SER A 75 30.26 -13.92 -6.09
CA SER A 75 30.62 -14.63 -4.87
C SER A 75 29.41 -14.67 -3.95
N SER A 76 28.85 -15.87 -3.79
CA SER A 76 27.81 -16.22 -2.82
C SER A 76 28.44 -16.32 -1.43
N THR A 77 27.84 -15.75 -0.40
CA THR A 77 27.82 -16.34 0.96
C THR A 77 26.60 -15.82 1.73
N LYS A 78 26.01 -16.73 2.50
CA LYS A 78 24.70 -16.73 3.12
C LYS A 78 24.75 -16.29 4.59
N LYS A 79 23.60 -15.80 5.07
CA LYS A 79 23.00 -15.92 6.43
C LYS A 79 23.39 -14.94 7.56
N ILE A 80 22.38 -14.83 8.45
CA ILE A 80 22.30 -14.30 9.83
C ILE A 80 22.26 -12.75 9.87
N ILE A 81 21.33 -12.02 10.51
CA ILE A 81 20.58 -12.16 11.78
C ILE A 81 19.38 -11.19 11.72
N ILE A 82 18.12 -11.60 11.90
CA ILE A 82 17.09 -10.76 12.56
C ILE A 82 16.11 -11.69 13.30
N ALA A 83 16.56 -12.22 14.44
CA ALA A 83 15.69 -12.83 15.47
C ALA A 83 15.61 -11.93 16.72
N GLY A 84 16.11 -10.69 16.65
CA GLY A 84 16.34 -9.83 17.82
C GLY A 84 15.25 -8.81 18.13
N VAL A 85 14.39 -8.45 17.16
CA VAL A 85 13.46 -7.32 17.35
C VAL A 85 12.05 -7.77 17.77
N VAL A 86 11.67 -9.02 17.46
CA VAL A 86 10.37 -9.61 17.87
C VAL A 86 10.33 -9.93 19.38
N ALA A 87 11.49 -10.16 20.03
CA ALA A 87 11.53 -10.50 21.46
C ALA A 87 11.35 -9.30 22.40
N LEU A 88 11.60 -8.07 21.94
CA LEU A 88 11.49 -6.87 22.79
C LEU A 88 10.08 -6.26 22.80
N LEU A 89 9.26 -6.52 21.78
CA LEU A 89 7.86 -6.05 21.73
C LEU A 89 6.88 -6.99 22.46
N VAL A 90 7.19 -8.30 22.55
CA VAL A 90 6.35 -9.27 23.27
C VAL A 90 6.44 -9.10 24.80
N LEU A 91 7.57 -8.60 25.33
CA LEU A 91 7.72 -8.35 26.78
C LEU A 91 7.04 -7.05 27.25
N GLY A 92 6.82 -6.08 26.36
CA GLY A 92 6.16 -4.81 26.71
C GLY A 92 4.64 -4.93 26.92
N VAL A 93 3.97 -5.78 26.13
CA VAL A 93 2.50 -5.91 26.18
C VAL A 93 2.05 -6.99 27.17
N GLY A 94 2.84 -8.06 27.36
CA GLY A 94 2.53 -9.12 28.33
C GLY A 94 2.69 -8.72 29.81
N GLY A 95 3.61 -7.80 30.11
CA GLY A 95 3.84 -7.32 31.48
C GLY A 95 2.73 -6.42 32.04
N PHE A 96 2.03 -5.70 31.17
CA PHE A 96 0.98 -4.74 31.56
C PHE A 96 -0.31 -5.44 32.05
N PHE A 97 -0.60 -6.64 31.55
CA PHE A 97 -1.81 -7.39 31.94
C PHE A 97 -1.65 -8.30 33.16
N LEU A 98 -0.43 -8.71 33.53
CA LEU A 98 -0.19 -9.53 34.73
C LEU A 98 -0.13 -8.74 36.04
N LEU A 99 0.09 -7.42 36.00
CA LEU A 99 0.11 -6.59 37.22
C LEU A 99 -1.27 -6.09 37.67
N ARG A 100 -2.35 -6.35 36.93
CA ARG A 100 -3.69 -5.83 37.27
C ARG A 100 -4.63 -6.84 37.94
N SER A 101 -4.23 -8.10 38.10
CA SER A 101 -5.16 -9.17 38.51
C SER A 101 -4.84 -9.85 39.84
N ALA A 102 -4.10 -9.22 40.75
CA ALA A 102 -3.88 -9.81 42.07
C ALA A 102 -3.87 -8.75 43.16
N ASP A 103 -5.05 -8.38 43.65
CA ASP A 103 -5.22 -8.20 45.09
C ASP A 103 -6.71 -8.23 45.43
N GLU A 104 -7.19 -9.40 45.86
CA GLU A 104 -8.15 -9.47 46.97
C GLU A 104 -8.21 -10.89 47.57
N THR A 105 -8.45 -10.91 48.90
CA THR A 105 -8.86 -12.02 49.78
C THR A 105 -7.78 -12.88 50.48
N PRO A 106 -8.05 -13.41 51.69
CA PRO A 106 -7.41 -12.93 52.92
C PRO A 106 -6.71 -14.03 53.74
N ALA A 107 -5.94 -13.61 54.75
CA ALA A 107 -5.19 -14.51 55.64
C ALA A 107 -6.08 -15.34 56.59
N PRO A 108 -5.68 -16.58 56.92
CA PRO A 108 -6.08 -17.24 58.16
C PRO A 108 -4.88 -17.51 59.11
N PRO A 109 -5.14 -17.89 60.37
CA PRO A 109 -4.32 -17.47 61.50
C PRO A 109 -3.26 -18.49 61.97
N THR A 110 -2.36 -17.95 62.78
CA THR A 110 -1.24 -18.54 63.51
C THR A 110 -1.57 -19.76 64.37
N ALA A 111 -0.64 -20.73 64.39
CA ALA A 111 -0.31 -21.50 65.59
C ALA A 111 1.21 -21.79 65.62
N PRO A 112 1.87 -21.70 66.78
CA PRO A 112 3.30 -21.94 66.91
C PRO A 112 3.57 -23.43 67.19
N VAL A 113 4.83 -23.88 67.07
CA VAL A 113 5.56 -24.67 68.10
C VAL A 113 6.79 -25.40 67.51
N THR A 114 7.93 -24.95 68.05
CA THR A 114 9.22 -25.62 68.36
C THR A 114 10.02 -26.40 67.32
N ARG A 115 11.27 -25.91 67.17
CA ARG A 115 12.47 -26.62 66.70
C ARG A 115 12.98 -27.63 67.73
N PRO A 116 13.66 -28.70 67.28
CA PRO A 116 14.87 -29.20 67.92
C PRO A 116 16.14 -28.91 67.09
N ALA A 117 17.27 -28.92 67.78
CA ALA A 117 18.55 -28.32 67.43
C ALA A 117 19.32 -28.96 66.25
N PRO A 118 20.19 -28.19 65.55
CA PRO A 118 21.09 -28.72 64.52
C PRO A 118 22.37 -29.33 65.12
N THR A 119 22.76 -30.49 64.60
CA THR A 119 24.07 -31.14 64.81
C THR A 119 25.15 -30.43 63.97
N PRO A 120 26.41 -30.32 64.45
CA PRO A 120 27.36 -29.31 63.95
C PRO A 120 27.88 -29.56 62.54
N GLN A 121 28.10 -28.43 61.84
CA GLN A 121 28.66 -28.30 60.50
C GLN A 121 30.17 -28.64 60.48
N PRO A 122 30.70 -29.18 59.37
CA PRO A 122 32.08 -28.94 58.96
C PRO A 122 32.18 -27.64 58.16
N GLU A 123 33.04 -26.78 58.69
CA GLU A 123 33.67 -25.56 58.19
C GLU A 123 33.71 -25.40 56.65
N LYS A 124 33.09 -24.31 56.15
CA LYS A 124 33.23 -23.85 54.77
C LYS A 124 34.27 -22.74 54.68
N GLU A 125 35.14 -22.92 53.69
CA GLU A 125 36.21 -22.05 53.21
C GLU A 125 35.69 -20.64 52.82
N PRO A 126 36.48 -19.56 52.90
CA PRO A 126 35.98 -18.20 52.70
C PRO A 126 35.68 -17.95 51.23
N GLU A 127 34.46 -17.51 50.94
CA GLU A 127 33.99 -17.11 49.62
C GLU A 127 34.33 -15.61 49.44
N GLU A 128 35.15 -15.30 48.42
CA GLU A 128 35.56 -13.92 48.10
C GLU A 128 34.38 -13.12 47.51
N GLU A 129 34.22 -11.90 48.00
CA GLU A 129 33.19 -10.92 47.60
C GLU A 129 33.57 -10.32 46.23
N PRO A 130 32.69 -10.29 45.21
CA PRO A 130 33.03 -9.70 43.92
C PRO A 130 32.96 -8.17 44.00
N GLU A 131 34.01 -7.50 43.51
CA GLU A 131 34.11 -6.05 43.37
C GLU A 131 33.04 -5.51 42.39
N GLU A 132 32.31 -4.47 42.80
CA GLU A 132 31.35 -3.74 41.95
C GLU A 132 32.09 -2.91 40.88
N GLU A 133 31.78 -3.15 39.59
CA GLU A 133 32.23 -2.28 38.50
C GLU A 133 31.47 -0.94 38.52
N PRO A 134 32.13 0.20 38.23
CA PRO A 134 31.48 1.50 38.26
C PRO A 134 30.48 1.66 37.09
N GLU A 135 29.24 2.03 37.42
CA GLU A 135 28.20 2.38 36.46
C GLU A 135 28.69 3.52 35.53
N GLY A 136 28.82 3.21 34.23
CA GLY A 136 29.15 4.19 33.20
C GLY A 136 28.03 5.22 33.01
N GLU A 137 28.40 6.48 32.80
CA GLU A 137 27.47 7.57 32.52
C GLU A 137 26.53 7.23 31.34
N PRO A 138 25.23 7.61 31.38
CA PRO A 138 24.31 7.32 30.30
C PRO A 138 24.76 8.04 29.03
N VAL A 139 25.15 7.26 28.03
CA VAL A 139 25.42 7.72 26.67
C VAL A 139 24.13 8.36 26.15
N ALA A 140 24.14 9.66 25.92
CA ALA A 140 23.02 10.36 25.31
C ALA A 140 22.69 9.69 23.96
N GLU A 141 21.46 9.20 23.82
CA GLU A 141 20.96 8.61 22.59
C GLU A 141 21.05 9.67 21.47
N PRO A 142 21.61 9.34 20.30
CA PRO A 142 21.71 10.30 19.21
C PRO A 142 20.31 10.72 18.75
N ASP A 143 20.10 12.04 18.61
CA ASP A 143 18.91 12.62 17.98
C ASP A 143 18.66 11.94 16.62
N LEU A 144 17.69 11.03 16.59
CA LEU A 144 17.20 10.42 15.37
C LEU A 144 16.40 11.48 14.63
N PHE A 145 16.99 12.09 13.60
CA PHE A 145 16.24 12.93 12.68
C PHE A 145 15.07 12.13 12.09
N PRO A 146 13.83 12.64 12.10
CA PRO A 146 12.71 11.94 11.54
C PRO A 146 12.98 11.68 10.05
N VAL A 147 12.85 10.42 9.65
CA VAL A 147 12.97 10.01 8.26
C VAL A 147 11.76 10.59 7.51
N GLU A 148 12.00 11.56 6.62
CA GLU A 148 10.96 12.18 5.82
C GLU A 148 10.46 11.20 4.75
N ILE A 149 9.14 10.98 4.71
CA ILE A 149 8.50 10.16 3.68
C ILE A 149 8.36 11.00 2.41
N VAL A 150 8.93 10.52 1.29
CA VAL A 150 8.95 11.21 0.00
C VAL A 150 8.01 10.49 -0.98
N PRO A 151 7.17 11.18 -1.76
CA PRO A 151 6.39 10.53 -2.81
C PRO A 151 7.31 9.91 -3.88
N GLY A 152 6.84 8.85 -4.52
CA GLY A 152 7.47 8.29 -5.72
C GLY A 152 7.58 9.32 -6.85
N VAL A 153 8.48 9.05 -7.80
CA VAL A 153 8.63 9.90 -8.98
C VAL A 153 7.53 9.52 -9.97
N ASP A 154 6.80 10.51 -10.46
CA ASP A 154 5.81 10.40 -11.53
C ASP A 154 6.24 11.40 -12.62
N THR A 155 6.87 10.88 -13.68
CA THR A 155 7.58 11.67 -14.68
C THR A 155 6.65 12.43 -15.62
N ASP A 156 5.44 11.92 -15.86
CA ASP A 156 4.47 12.53 -16.78
C ASP A 156 3.19 13.07 -16.11
N SER A 157 3.09 12.89 -14.80
CA SER A 157 2.12 13.49 -13.89
C SER A 157 0.68 13.03 -14.11
N ASP A 158 0.51 11.74 -14.41
CA ASP A 158 -0.79 11.12 -14.65
C ASP A 158 -1.40 10.47 -13.38
N GLY A 159 -0.61 10.39 -12.30
CA GLY A 159 -0.98 9.81 -11.02
C GLY A 159 -0.48 8.39 -10.78
N LEU A 160 0.31 7.81 -11.69
CA LEU A 160 1.02 6.55 -11.53
C LEU A 160 2.52 6.86 -11.38
N THR A 161 3.22 6.23 -10.45
CA THR A 161 4.67 6.46 -10.35
C THR A 161 5.43 5.70 -11.43
N ASP A 162 6.61 6.19 -11.82
CA ASP A 162 7.52 5.50 -12.75
C ASP A 162 7.78 4.04 -12.29
N THR A 163 7.80 3.81 -10.97
CA THR A 163 7.97 2.47 -10.37
C THR A 163 6.75 1.58 -10.63
N GLU A 164 5.54 2.11 -10.46
CA GLU A 164 4.29 1.37 -10.74
C GLU A 164 4.17 1.02 -12.22
N GLU A 165 4.46 1.97 -13.08
CA GLU A 165 4.42 1.80 -14.52
C GLU A 165 5.40 0.73 -15.01
N GLU A 166 6.66 0.79 -14.56
CA GLU A 166 7.71 -0.13 -15.00
C GLU A 166 7.60 -1.54 -14.39
N LEU A 167 7.12 -1.66 -13.14
CA LEU A 167 7.16 -2.93 -12.41
C LEU A 167 5.82 -3.64 -12.28
N VAL A 168 4.70 -2.93 -12.46
CA VAL A 168 3.36 -3.51 -12.25
C VAL A 168 2.50 -3.45 -13.51
N TYR A 169 2.49 -2.32 -14.22
CA TYR A 169 1.49 -2.08 -15.26
C TYR A 169 2.02 -2.17 -16.70
N ASP A 170 3.33 -2.33 -16.89
CA ASP A 170 3.99 -2.38 -18.20
C ASP A 170 3.65 -1.15 -19.09
N THR A 171 3.47 0.03 -18.46
CA THR A 171 3.19 1.30 -19.13
C THR A 171 4.46 2.13 -19.33
N ASN A 172 4.35 3.29 -19.99
CA ASN A 172 5.48 4.14 -20.34
C ASN A 172 5.50 5.42 -19.48
N PRO A 173 6.50 5.60 -18.59
CA PRO A 173 6.59 6.76 -17.67
C PRO A 173 6.77 8.15 -18.27
N ARG A 174 6.60 8.27 -19.58
CA ARG A 174 6.72 9.53 -20.31
C ARG A 174 5.49 9.83 -21.15
N LEU A 175 4.49 8.97 -21.10
CA LEU A 175 3.24 9.06 -21.81
C LEU A 175 2.11 8.90 -20.78
N PRO A 176 1.39 9.98 -20.43
CA PRO A 176 0.28 9.92 -19.47
C PRO A 176 -0.88 8.99 -19.86
N ASP A 177 -0.84 8.45 -21.07
CA ASP A 177 -1.84 7.61 -21.74
C ASP A 177 -1.02 6.72 -22.69
N THR A 178 -0.65 5.54 -22.22
CA THR A 178 0.30 4.65 -22.90
C THR A 178 -0.29 4.03 -24.15
N ASP A 179 -1.58 3.67 -24.11
CA ASP A 179 -2.25 2.98 -25.20
C ASP A 179 -2.96 3.92 -26.20
N ALA A 180 -3.01 5.22 -25.87
CA ALA A 180 -3.57 6.30 -26.64
C ALA A 180 -5.08 6.19 -26.89
N ASP A 181 -5.82 5.60 -25.96
CA ASP A 181 -7.28 5.47 -26.02
C ASP A 181 -8.05 6.67 -25.44
N GLY A 182 -7.34 7.57 -24.77
CA GLY A 182 -7.84 8.83 -24.22
C GLY A 182 -8.12 8.83 -22.72
N PHE A 183 -7.78 7.76 -22.00
CA PHE A 183 -7.75 7.71 -20.54
C PHE A 183 -6.31 7.79 -20.02
N LEU A 184 -6.12 8.36 -18.82
CA LEU A 184 -4.79 8.41 -18.21
C LEU A 184 -4.49 7.08 -17.51
N ASP A 185 -3.26 6.57 -17.60
CA ASP A 185 -2.88 5.25 -17.08
C ASP A 185 -3.20 5.15 -15.58
N GLY A 186 -2.80 6.16 -14.80
CA GLY A 186 -3.10 6.25 -13.38
C GLY A 186 -4.61 6.25 -13.07
N ASN A 187 -5.42 6.92 -13.88
CA ASN A 187 -6.87 6.93 -13.70
C ASN A 187 -7.50 5.56 -14.03
N GLU A 188 -6.97 4.86 -15.02
CA GLU A 188 -7.40 3.51 -15.38
C GLU A 188 -7.09 2.51 -14.26
N VAL A 189 -5.87 2.54 -13.73
CA VAL A 189 -5.46 1.71 -12.58
C VAL A 189 -6.38 1.92 -11.38
N PHE A 190 -6.65 3.18 -11.02
CA PHE A 190 -7.56 3.52 -9.91
C PHE A 190 -8.98 2.94 -10.10
N HIS A 191 -9.40 2.82 -11.36
CA HIS A 191 -10.70 2.27 -11.75
C HIS A 191 -10.65 0.78 -12.16
N ARG A 192 -9.50 0.11 -11.98
CA ARG A 192 -9.26 -1.31 -12.31
C ARG A 192 -9.31 -1.65 -13.80
N TYR A 193 -9.01 -0.69 -14.67
CA TYR A 193 -8.83 -0.89 -16.12
C TYR A 193 -7.36 -1.11 -16.46
N ASN A 194 -7.11 -1.77 -17.58
CA ASN A 194 -5.75 -2.07 -18.05
C ASN A 194 -5.17 -0.86 -18.79
N PRO A 195 -4.17 -0.16 -18.25
CA PRO A 195 -3.63 1.05 -18.88
C PRO A 195 -2.75 0.77 -20.11
N GLY A 196 -2.28 -0.47 -20.27
CA GLY A 196 -1.50 -0.88 -21.43
C GLY A 196 -2.34 -1.44 -22.59
N GLY A 197 -3.68 -1.41 -22.51
CA GLY A 197 -4.52 -2.10 -23.49
C GLY A 197 -5.88 -1.46 -23.71
N THR A 198 -6.28 -1.39 -24.99
CA THR A 198 -7.40 -0.58 -25.45
C THR A 198 -8.71 -0.91 -24.73
N ALA A 199 -9.38 0.12 -24.18
CA ALA A 199 -10.66 -0.08 -23.52
C ALA A 199 -11.73 -0.73 -24.44
N PRO A 200 -12.62 -1.58 -23.89
CA PRO A 200 -12.68 -2.00 -22.50
C PRO A 200 -11.84 -3.26 -22.21
N GLY A 201 -10.80 -3.13 -21.39
CA GLY A 201 -10.07 -4.25 -20.78
C GLY A 201 -9.77 -3.96 -19.30
N THR A 202 -9.88 -4.97 -18.44
CA THR A 202 -9.66 -4.82 -16.99
C THR A 202 -8.28 -5.30 -16.55
N LEU A 203 -7.80 -4.82 -15.39
CA LEU A 203 -6.55 -5.32 -14.79
C LEU A 203 -6.60 -6.82 -14.50
N LEU A 204 -7.76 -7.35 -14.11
CA LEU A 204 -7.92 -8.77 -13.81
C LEU A 204 -7.84 -9.62 -15.09
N GLU A 205 -8.40 -9.13 -16.20
CA GLU A 205 -8.33 -9.79 -17.50
C GLU A 205 -6.94 -9.74 -18.13
N SER A 206 -6.16 -8.68 -17.87
CA SER A 206 -4.77 -8.58 -18.34
C SER A 206 -3.83 -9.54 -17.60
N GLY A 207 -4.20 -9.95 -16.38
CA GLY A 207 -3.38 -10.79 -15.51
C GLY A 207 -2.29 -10.03 -14.75
N LEU A 208 -2.26 -8.70 -14.83
CA LEU A 208 -1.35 -7.84 -14.06
C LEU A 208 -1.71 -7.83 -12.57
N VAL A 209 -3.00 -8.05 -12.25
CA VAL A 209 -3.47 -8.25 -10.88
C VAL A 209 -4.16 -9.60 -10.74
N VAL A 210 -4.13 -10.13 -9.52
CA VAL A 210 -4.87 -11.34 -9.13
C VAL A 210 -5.90 -10.98 -8.08
N GLU A 211 -7.04 -11.68 -8.12
CA GLU A 211 -8.05 -11.61 -7.07
C GLU A 211 -7.77 -12.68 -6.01
N VAL A 212 -7.87 -12.26 -4.76
CA VAL A 212 -7.80 -13.13 -3.59
C VAL A 212 -9.15 -13.10 -2.91
N SER A 213 -9.81 -14.25 -2.90
CA SER A 213 -11.01 -14.49 -2.11
C SER A 213 -10.70 -15.28 -0.85
N GLY A 214 -11.36 -14.96 0.26
CA GLY A 214 -11.19 -15.66 1.53
C GLY A 214 -12.44 -15.56 2.41
N VAL A 215 -12.32 -16.10 3.63
CA VAL A 215 -13.35 -15.97 4.68
C VAL A 215 -12.65 -15.52 5.95
N ALA A 216 -13.09 -14.40 6.52
CA ALA A 216 -12.62 -13.87 7.81
C ALA A 216 -13.81 -13.89 8.78
N ASP A 217 -13.68 -14.56 9.93
CA ASP A 217 -14.74 -14.74 10.93
C ASP A 217 -16.14 -15.12 10.37
N GLY A 218 -16.15 -15.91 9.28
CA GLY A 218 -17.38 -16.36 8.62
C GLY A 218 -17.87 -15.44 7.50
N LEU A 219 -17.29 -14.26 7.34
CA LEU A 219 -17.60 -13.33 6.27
C LEU A 219 -16.73 -13.59 5.03
N PRO A 220 -17.32 -13.96 3.88
CA PRO A 220 -16.58 -14.07 2.63
C PRO A 220 -16.17 -12.69 2.14
N PHE A 221 -14.95 -12.57 1.61
CA PHE A 221 -14.43 -11.34 1.05
C PHE A 221 -13.61 -11.62 -0.20
N ALA A 222 -13.43 -10.59 -1.03
CA ALA A 222 -12.43 -10.57 -2.08
C ALA A 222 -11.75 -9.20 -2.20
N TYR A 223 -10.52 -9.20 -2.69
CA TYR A 223 -9.79 -8.00 -3.08
C TYR A 223 -8.73 -8.38 -4.14
N SER A 224 -8.19 -7.41 -4.86
CA SER A 224 -7.15 -7.60 -5.88
C SER A 224 -5.82 -7.01 -5.43
N HIS A 225 -4.72 -7.62 -5.88
CA HIS A 225 -3.36 -7.06 -5.74
C HIS A 225 -2.49 -7.45 -6.95
N PRO A 226 -1.34 -6.78 -7.18
CA PRO A 226 -0.41 -7.15 -8.25
C PRO A 226 -0.02 -8.62 -8.23
N ALA A 227 -0.02 -9.27 -9.40
CA ALA A 227 0.17 -10.71 -9.54
C ALA A 227 1.53 -11.20 -9.04
N ASP A 228 2.55 -10.36 -9.17
CA ASP A 228 3.95 -10.71 -8.84
C ASP A 228 4.32 -10.42 -7.37
N TRP A 229 3.41 -9.86 -6.57
CA TRP A 229 3.69 -9.60 -5.16
C TRP A 229 3.58 -10.87 -4.31
N GLU A 230 4.58 -11.10 -3.47
CA GLU A 230 4.61 -12.27 -2.59
C GLU A 230 3.68 -12.06 -1.38
N ARG A 231 2.89 -13.07 -1.02
CA ARG A 231 1.99 -13.03 0.13
C ARG A 231 2.46 -13.94 1.25
N GLU A 232 2.66 -13.37 2.44
CA GLU A 232 3.02 -14.10 3.65
C GLU A 232 1.91 -13.96 4.71
N GLY A 233 1.53 -15.07 5.35
CA GLY A 233 0.54 -15.06 6.42
C GLY A 233 1.12 -14.51 7.74
N ILE A 234 0.33 -13.72 8.45
CA ILE A 234 0.63 -13.21 9.79
C ILE A 234 -0.55 -13.53 10.73
N ASP A 235 -0.35 -13.36 12.04
CA ASP A 235 -1.33 -13.81 13.06
C ASP A 235 -2.77 -13.33 12.83
N THR A 236 -2.95 -12.09 12.35
CA THR A 236 -4.27 -11.45 12.17
C THR A 236 -4.56 -11.09 10.71
N GLY A 237 -3.87 -11.71 9.74
CA GLY A 237 -4.04 -11.42 8.32
C GLY A 237 -2.87 -11.87 7.46
N TRP A 238 -2.41 -10.99 6.57
CA TRP A 238 -1.25 -11.27 5.72
C TRP A 238 -0.52 -9.98 5.36
N MET A 239 0.72 -10.16 4.89
CA MET A 239 1.56 -9.12 4.32
C MET A 239 1.80 -9.42 2.84
N LEU A 240 1.77 -8.37 2.02
CA LEU A 240 2.21 -8.42 0.62
C LEU A 240 3.56 -7.71 0.53
N ASP A 241 4.54 -8.36 -0.12
CA ASP A 241 5.85 -7.78 -0.43
C ASP A 241 5.90 -7.40 -1.91
N SER A 242 6.18 -6.13 -2.18
CA SER A 242 6.35 -5.59 -3.53
C SER A 242 7.62 -6.07 -4.24
N GLY A 243 8.59 -6.61 -3.49
CA GLY A 243 9.93 -6.95 -3.98
C GLY A 243 10.90 -5.77 -4.04
N THR A 244 10.45 -4.53 -3.80
CA THR A 244 11.31 -3.33 -3.73
C THR A 244 11.66 -2.92 -2.30
N GLY A 245 11.17 -3.67 -1.30
CA GLY A 245 11.37 -3.39 0.13
C GLY A 245 10.21 -2.63 0.78
N GLU A 246 9.16 -2.35 0.02
CA GLU A 246 7.89 -1.84 0.51
C GLU A 246 6.89 -2.98 0.70
N GLY A 247 6.04 -2.88 1.71
CA GLY A 247 5.09 -3.93 2.03
C GLY A 247 3.72 -3.42 2.45
N PHE A 248 2.73 -4.29 2.33
CA PHE A 248 1.32 -3.95 2.59
C PHE A 248 0.74 -4.95 3.55
N ARG A 249 0.42 -4.49 4.76
CA ARG A 249 -0.22 -5.32 5.77
C ARG A 249 -1.72 -5.19 5.64
N ILE A 250 -2.40 -6.33 5.56
CA ILE A 250 -3.85 -6.42 5.49
C ILE A 250 -4.29 -7.28 6.67
N THR A 251 -5.00 -6.67 7.61
CA THR A 251 -5.46 -7.33 8.84
C THR A 251 -6.93 -7.11 9.06
N THR A 252 -7.55 -8.01 9.83
CA THR A 252 -8.97 -7.93 10.18
C THR A 252 -9.15 -7.68 11.67
N MET A 253 -10.11 -6.84 12.03
CA MET A 253 -10.52 -6.63 13.42
C MET A 253 -12.03 -6.68 13.56
N ALA A 254 -12.51 -7.23 14.68
CA ALA A 254 -13.93 -7.30 14.98
C ALA A 254 -14.52 -5.91 15.29
N LYS A 255 -15.76 -5.70 14.85
CA LYS A 255 -16.61 -4.54 15.11
C LYS A 255 -17.98 -5.02 15.56
N ASN A 256 -18.60 -4.33 16.51
CA ASN A 256 -19.91 -4.77 16.98
C ASN A 256 -20.96 -4.62 15.87
N LEU A 257 -21.90 -5.56 15.79
CA LEU A 257 -22.96 -5.49 14.79
C LEU A 257 -23.79 -4.21 14.98
N GLY A 258 -23.87 -3.38 13.93
CA GLY A 258 -24.58 -2.10 13.95
C GLY A 258 -23.78 -0.91 14.49
N GLU A 259 -22.55 -1.12 14.95
CA GLU A 259 -21.59 -0.06 15.23
C GLU A 259 -21.09 0.56 13.93
N THR A 260 -21.03 1.90 13.86
CA THR A 260 -20.48 2.61 12.69
C THR A 260 -18.96 2.56 12.70
N LEU A 261 -18.33 2.64 11.52
CA LEU A 261 -16.87 2.67 11.40
C LEU A 261 -16.26 3.84 12.18
N GLU A 262 -16.93 4.99 12.20
CA GLU A 262 -16.49 6.17 12.94
C GLU A 262 -16.48 5.93 14.44
N THR A 263 -17.55 5.36 15.01
CA THR A 263 -17.60 5.02 16.44
C THR A 263 -16.54 3.99 16.81
N TRP A 264 -16.33 2.99 15.95
CA TRP A 264 -15.28 2.01 16.15
C TRP A 264 -13.89 2.66 16.17
N LEU A 265 -13.61 3.56 15.22
CA LEU A 265 -12.35 4.31 15.16
C LEU A 265 -12.13 5.23 16.35
N GLU A 266 -13.16 5.88 16.88
CA GLU A 266 -13.03 6.71 18.09
C GLU A 266 -12.51 5.92 19.30
N PHE A 267 -12.78 4.61 19.36
CA PHE A 267 -12.28 3.74 20.42
C PHE A 267 -10.83 3.28 20.18
N PHE A 268 -10.50 2.85 18.95
CA PHE A 268 -9.18 2.30 18.63
C PHE A 268 -8.13 3.36 18.31
N GLU A 269 -8.55 4.49 17.73
CA GLU A 269 -7.72 5.59 17.24
C GLU A 269 -8.29 6.95 17.70
N PRO A 270 -8.39 7.22 19.02
CA PRO A 270 -9.12 8.37 19.57
C PRO A 270 -8.59 9.74 19.13
N ASP A 271 -7.30 9.82 18.80
CA ASP A 271 -6.62 11.04 18.36
C ASP A 271 -6.65 11.20 16.84
N ALA A 272 -7.07 10.18 16.09
CA ALA A 272 -7.12 10.24 14.64
C ALA A 272 -8.19 11.20 14.13
N ARG A 273 -7.97 11.72 12.93
CA ARG A 273 -8.90 12.60 12.21
C ARG A 273 -9.11 12.02 10.80
N PRO A 274 -9.85 10.90 10.70
CA PRO A 274 -9.97 10.20 9.44
C PRO A 274 -10.79 11.00 8.43
N THR A 275 -10.41 10.88 7.16
CA THR A 275 -11.26 11.23 6.04
C THR A 275 -12.22 10.06 5.77
N ILE A 276 -13.52 10.31 5.91
CA ILE A 276 -14.56 9.30 5.65
C ILE A 276 -14.92 9.30 4.18
N GLY A 277 -15.13 8.11 3.62
CA GLY A 277 -15.52 7.91 2.24
C GLY A 277 -16.22 6.58 2.02
N VAL A 278 -16.31 6.20 0.75
CA VAL A 278 -16.78 4.88 0.33
C VAL A 278 -15.83 4.30 -0.71
N THR A 279 -15.61 3.00 -0.68
CA THR A 279 -14.88 2.30 -1.75
C THR A 279 -15.69 2.35 -3.05
N LYS A 280 -15.06 1.98 -4.18
CA LYS A 280 -15.76 1.88 -5.47
C LYS A 280 -16.86 0.82 -5.49
N ASN A 281 -16.82 -0.15 -4.57
CA ASN A 281 -17.86 -1.15 -4.39
C ASN A 281 -18.91 -0.74 -3.34
N GLY A 282 -18.84 0.50 -2.82
CA GLY A 282 -19.85 1.07 -1.93
C GLY A 282 -19.69 0.71 -0.45
N LEU A 283 -18.56 0.15 -0.04
CA LEU A 283 -18.27 -0.14 1.36
C LEU A 283 -17.85 1.15 2.09
N PRO A 284 -18.36 1.43 3.30
CA PRO A 284 -17.89 2.55 4.10
C PRO A 284 -16.38 2.41 4.37
N MET A 285 -15.64 3.50 4.24
CA MET A 285 -14.20 3.51 4.52
C MET A 285 -13.77 4.78 5.25
N ALA A 286 -12.62 4.69 5.91
CA ALA A 286 -11.97 5.79 6.59
C ALA A 286 -10.46 5.73 6.34
N GLN A 287 -9.85 6.89 6.10
CA GLN A 287 -8.40 7.02 5.90
C GLN A 287 -7.83 8.02 6.89
N ILE A 288 -6.90 7.57 7.74
CA ILE A 288 -6.22 8.46 8.70
C ILE A 288 -5.14 9.27 7.98
N ASP A 289 -4.45 8.62 7.04
CA ASP A 289 -3.48 9.19 6.14
C ASP A 289 -3.58 8.49 4.76
N GLN A 290 -2.64 8.76 3.86
CA GLN A 290 -2.60 8.14 2.54
C GLN A 290 -2.13 6.68 2.55
N LEU A 291 -1.62 6.18 3.69
CA LEU A 291 -0.97 4.88 3.84
C LEU A 291 -1.78 3.92 4.71
N THR A 292 -2.81 4.39 5.42
CA THR A 292 -3.63 3.59 6.34
C THR A 292 -5.11 3.78 6.04
N SER A 293 -5.79 2.69 5.67
CA SER A 293 -7.20 2.68 5.31
C SER A 293 -7.96 1.60 6.07
N TYR A 294 -9.15 1.97 6.55
CA TYR A 294 -10.08 1.10 7.27
C TYR A 294 -11.34 0.94 6.41
N ILE A 295 -11.78 -0.29 6.19
CA ILE A 295 -12.95 -0.60 5.36
C ILE A 295 -13.93 -1.39 6.22
N ASP A 296 -15.16 -0.92 6.27
CA ASP A 296 -16.25 -1.55 7.01
C ASP A 296 -16.85 -2.69 6.19
N LEU A 297 -16.78 -3.90 6.75
CA LEU A 297 -17.34 -5.12 6.16
C LEU A 297 -18.57 -5.63 6.95
N GLY A 298 -19.11 -4.86 7.89
CA GLY A 298 -20.23 -5.24 8.75
C GLY A 298 -19.82 -5.38 10.21
N ASP A 299 -19.58 -6.61 10.65
CA ASP A 299 -19.03 -6.93 11.98
C ASP A 299 -17.50 -7.11 11.97
N LEU A 300 -16.87 -6.80 10.83
CA LEU A 300 -15.42 -6.75 10.66
C LEU A 300 -14.98 -5.43 10.05
N VAL A 301 -13.75 -5.03 10.36
CA VAL A 301 -13.03 -3.94 9.72
C VAL A 301 -11.77 -4.52 9.09
N PHE A 302 -11.61 -4.29 7.78
CA PHE A 302 -10.35 -4.52 7.09
C PHE A 302 -9.45 -3.31 7.28
N ILE A 303 -8.20 -3.56 7.66
CA ILE A 303 -7.19 -2.54 7.90
C ILE A 303 -6.05 -2.78 6.93
N PHE A 304 -5.88 -1.84 6.01
CA PHE A 304 -4.82 -1.80 5.03
C PHE A 304 -3.77 -0.80 5.51
N VAL A 305 -2.52 -1.25 5.64
CA VAL A 305 -1.38 -0.40 6.01
C VAL A 305 -0.28 -0.58 4.97
N TYR A 306 0.13 0.52 4.36
CA TYR A 306 1.29 0.61 3.49
C TYR A 306 2.52 0.98 4.33
N ASP A 307 3.45 0.03 4.43
CA ASP A 307 4.78 0.20 5.01
C ASP A 307 5.80 0.54 3.92
N THR A 308 6.36 1.75 3.98
CA THR A 308 7.41 2.22 3.04
C THR A 308 8.77 1.58 3.28
N GLY A 309 8.89 0.72 4.30
CA GLY A 309 10.13 0.10 4.72
C GLY A 309 11.22 1.13 5.05
N LEU A 310 12.47 0.77 4.77
CA LEU A 310 13.63 1.64 5.00
C LEU A 310 13.84 2.69 3.89
N ASN A 311 13.11 2.58 2.77
CA ASN A 311 13.29 3.45 1.62
C ASN A 311 12.64 4.82 1.83
N ALA A 312 11.68 4.92 2.75
CA ALA A 312 10.93 6.13 3.06
C ALA A 312 10.36 6.82 1.82
N ARG A 313 10.05 6.03 0.80
CA ARG A 313 9.42 6.46 -0.43
C ARG A 313 8.07 5.77 -0.55
N VAL A 314 7.10 6.46 -1.15
CA VAL A 314 5.78 5.91 -1.47
C VAL A 314 5.71 5.69 -2.97
N ASP A 315 6.19 4.55 -3.46
CA ASP A 315 6.18 4.23 -4.89
C ASP A 315 4.83 3.68 -5.37
N TYR A 316 4.06 2.95 -4.57
CA TYR A 316 2.86 2.22 -5.01
C TYR A 316 1.54 2.80 -4.48
N LEU A 317 1.44 4.12 -4.38
CA LEU A 317 0.26 4.75 -3.78
C LEU A 317 -1.01 4.48 -4.60
N GLN A 318 -0.92 4.53 -5.93
CA GLN A 318 -2.08 4.35 -6.80
C GLN A 318 -2.55 2.90 -6.80
N THR A 319 -1.62 1.96 -6.79
CA THR A 319 -1.84 0.53 -6.64
C THR A 319 -2.47 0.21 -5.29
N PHE A 320 -2.01 0.85 -4.21
CA PHE A 320 -2.62 0.71 -2.90
C PHE A 320 -4.08 1.17 -2.90
N GLN A 321 -4.39 2.31 -3.54
CA GLN A 321 -5.77 2.77 -3.70
C GLN A 321 -6.61 1.82 -4.57
N MET A 322 -6.02 1.25 -5.63
CA MET A 322 -6.67 0.23 -6.46
C MET A 322 -7.04 -1.00 -5.62
N MET A 323 -6.13 -1.48 -4.75
CA MET A 323 -6.40 -2.59 -3.83
C MET A 323 -7.57 -2.27 -2.90
N ILE A 324 -7.59 -1.08 -2.28
CA ILE A 324 -8.71 -0.64 -1.42
C ILE A 324 -10.03 -0.58 -2.20
N ASN A 325 -10.00 -0.06 -3.42
CA ASN A 325 -11.17 0.07 -4.29
C ASN A 325 -11.68 -1.27 -4.83
N SER A 326 -10.85 -2.33 -4.78
CA SER A 326 -11.21 -3.67 -5.21
C SER A 326 -11.95 -4.48 -4.14
N VAL A 327 -11.95 -4.04 -2.88
CA VAL A 327 -12.52 -4.80 -1.77
C VAL A 327 -14.02 -4.98 -1.93
N GLU A 328 -14.46 -6.21 -1.79
CA GLU A 328 -15.87 -6.60 -1.80
C GLU A 328 -16.16 -7.70 -0.78
N ILE A 329 -17.43 -7.75 -0.36
CA ILE A 329 -17.96 -8.83 0.45
C ILE A 329 -18.53 -9.86 -0.53
N GLY A 330 -18.08 -11.10 -0.43
CA GLY A 330 -18.61 -12.19 -1.25
C GLY A 330 -20.07 -12.48 -0.89
N GLU A 331 -20.83 -13.07 -1.81
CA GLU A 331 -22.15 -13.59 -1.46
C GLU A 331 -22.00 -14.84 -0.58
N ASP A 332 -22.80 -14.94 0.48
CA ASP A 332 -22.87 -16.15 1.32
C ASP A 332 -23.13 -17.37 0.43
N ALA A 333 -22.19 -18.33 0.43
CA ALA A 333 -22.35 -19.61 -0.27
C ALA A 333 -23.57 -20.42 0.22
N GLU A 334 -24.26 -19.96 1.27
CA GLU A 334 -25.45 -20.60 1.86
C GLU A 334 -26.77 -20.26 1.13
N ALA A 335 -26.79 -19.28 0.21
CA ALA A 335 -27.98 -18.97 -0.60
C ALA A 335 -28.14 -19.84 -1.87
N ALA A 336 -27.16 -20.71 -2.18
CA ALA A 336 -27.17 -21.56 -3.38
C ALA A 336 -27.66 -23.00 -3.11
N ALA A 337 -28.42 -23.25 -2.05
CA ALA A 337 -29.18 -24.50 -1.93
C ALA A 337 -30.40 -24.42 -2.86
N PRO A 338 -30.51 -25.25 -3.92
CA PRO A 338 -31.75 -25.31 -4.68
C PRO A 338 -32.86 -25.82 -3.76
N GLU A 339 -33.92 -25.02 -3.61
CA GLU A 339 -35.24 -25.53 -3.21
C GLU A 339 -35.60 -26.67 -4.18
N SER A 340 -35.27 -27.90 -3.81
CA SER A 340 -35.69 -29.10 -4.51
C SER A 340 -36.78 -29.79 -3.71
N ALA A 341 -37.99 -29.34 -4.04
CA ALA A 341 -39.21 -30.12 -4.24
C ALA A 341 -39.70 -31.02 -3.09
N GLY A 342 -40.79 -30.56 -2.48
CA GLY A 342 -41.88 -31.45 -2.05
C GLY A 342 -42.70 -31.98 -3.24
#